data_AF-A0A9E1CE43-F1
#
_entry.id   AF-A0A9E1CE43-F1
#
_cell.length_a   1.000
_cell.length_b   1.000
_cell.length_c   1.000
_cell.angle_alpha   90.00
_cell.angle_beta   90.00
_cell.angle_gamma   90.00
#
_symmetry.space_group_name_H-M   'P 1'
#
loop_
_entity.id
_entity.type
_entity.pdbx_description
1 polymer ?
#
loop_
_entity_poly.entity_id
_entity_poly.type
_entity_poly.pdbx_seq_one_letter_code
_entity_poly.pdbx_strand_id
1 'polypeptide(L)'
;FDVPQDMDYEDASQDLYIHLKKGPQHLDGEKAMELVRFRKGYATQDIQRTQVQQQFLKALAKQCLSVGSLTKIGEFADIFAEYVTTSLTTGNMVWFGKELLACDFDSMQCCTAEGEGAMINGAAYYPLYAGRLLETVNACFNPYDAPITSGSLNVVTPEQAYAYQKAPDPEPEAPEEPEQTDEPQDAPEEPGDPDEPQEPGASEPTEDPFPDGTVWEEPDTDQKGT
;
A
#
# COMPACT_ATOMS: atom_id res chain seq x y z
N PHE A 1 20.80 -7.48 -5.20
CA PHE A 1 19.65 -6.57 -5.08
C PHE A 1 20.04 -5.42 -4.16
N ASP A 2 19.60 -4.19 -4.45
CA ASP A 2 19.87 -3.04 -3.59
C ASP A 2 18.70 -2.83 -2.62
N VAL A 3 18.89 -3.19 -1.36
CA VAL A 3 17.82 -3.13 -0.34
C VAL A 3 17.62 -1.67 0.06
N PRO A 4 16.39 -1.11 -0.02
CA PRO A 4 16.17 0.33 0.06
C PRO A 4 16.40 0.94 1.46
N GLN A 5 16.19 0.15 2.51
CA GLN A 5 16.36 0.55 3.91
C GLN A 5 16.67 -0.67 4.79
N ASP A 6 17.12 -0.42 6.01
CA ASP A 6 17.22 -1.49 7.02
C ASP A 6 15.80 -2.03 7.29
N MET A 7 15.66 -3.35 7.28
CA MET A 7 14.41 -4.06 7.54
C MET A 7 14.61 -4.94 8.75
N ASP A 8 13.81 -4.68 9.79
CA ASP A 8 13.79 -5.46 11.02
C ASP A 8 12.32 -5.68 11.41
N TYR A 9 11.87 -6.92 11.32
CA TYR A 9 10.49 -7.29 11.64
C TYR A 9 10.39 -8.77 12.00
N GLU A 10 9.75 -9.07 13.12
CA GLU A 10 9.47 -10.44 13.55
C GLU A 10 7.97 -10.63 13.80
N ASP A 11 7.46 -11.78 13.36
CA ASP A 11 6.12 -12.27 13.63
C ASP A 11 6.15 -13.79 13.74
N ALA A 12 6.37 -14.26 14.97
CA ALA A 12 6.45 -15.69 15.28
C ALA A 12 5.16 -16.46 14.95
N SER A 13 4.01 -15.77 14.90
CA SER A 13 2.73 -16.40 14.53
C SER A 13 2.67 -16.79 13.06
N GLN A 14 3.50 -16.14 12.22
CA GLN A 14 3.59 -16.37 10.78
C GLN A 14 4.92 -16.98 10.35
N ASP A 15 5.75 -17.41 11.31
CA ASP A 15 7.12 -17.87 11.07
C ASP A 15 7.89 -16.90 10.16
N LEU A 16 7.81 -15.60 10.48
CA LEU A 16 8.38 -14.53 9.67
C LEU A 16 9.38 -13.73 10.49
N TYR A 17 10.66 -13.86 10.15
CA TYR A 17 11.77 -13.14 10.76
C TYR A 17 12.53 -12.45 9.63
N ILE A 18 12.59 -11.12 9.66
CA ILE A 18 13.15 -10.28 8.60
C ILE A 18 14.29 -9.47 9.18
N HIS A 19 15.50 -9.68 8.68
CA HIS A 19 16.69 -8.94 9.10
C HIS A 19 17.59 -8.64 7.89
N LEU A 20 17.25 -7.58 7.16
CA LEU A 20 18.02 -7.11 6.00
C LEU A 20 18.64 -5.74 6.27
N LYS A 21 19.89 -5.56 5.87
CA LYS A 21 20.57 -4.26 5.89
C LYS A 21 20.37 -3.52 4.57
N LYS A 22 20.25 -2.19 4.66
CA LYS A 22 20.22 -1.31 3.48
C LYS A 22 21.46 -1.56 2.62
N GLY A 23 21.28 -1.48 1.30
CA GLY A 23 22.36 -1.48 0.33
C GLY A 23 22.44 -2.75 -0.51
N PRO A 24 23.44 -2.83 -1.40
CA PRO A 24 23.62 -3.93 -2.33
C PRO A 24 24.03 -5.21 -1.61
N GLN A 25 23.23 -6.26 -1.80
CA GLN A 25 23.53 -7.59 -1.27
C GLN A 25 23.02 -8.71 -2.19
N HIS A 26 23.62 -9.88 -2.08
CA HIS A 26 23.12 -11.09 -2.72
C HIS A 26 22.04 -11.70 -1.83
N LEU A 27 20.85 -11.91 -2.40
CA LEU A 27 19.73 -12.52 -1.71
C LEU A 27 19.59 -13.96 -2.18
N ASP A 28 19.61 -14.90 -1.25
CA ASP A 28 19.13 -16.26 -1.48
C ASP A 28 17.59 -16.29 -1.37
N GLY A 29 16.99 -17.48 -1.45
CA GLY A 29 15.53 -17.63 -1.42
C GLY A 29 14.89 -17.13 -0.13
N GLU A 30 15.54 -17.35 1.02
CA GLU A 30 15.05 -16.93 2.33
C GLU A 30 15.07 -15.40 2.45
N LYS A 31 16.22 -14.77 2.15
CA LYS A 31 16.34 -13.31 2.18
C LYS A 31 15.51 -12.61 1.12
N ALA A 32 15.32 -13.23 -0.05
CA ALA A 32 14.38 -12.74 -1.05
C ALA A 32 12.96 -12.74 -0.50
N MET A 33 12.58 -13.75 0.28
CA MET A 33 11.27 -13.79 0.92
C MET A 33 11.10 -12.77 2.03
N GLU A 34 12.13 -12.55 2.83
CA GLU A 34 12.18 -11.46 3.80
C GLU A 34 11.94 -10.10 3.11
N LEU A 35 12.68 -9.82 2.03
CA LEU A 35 12.59 -8.56 1.28
C LEU A 35 11.16 -8.27 0.80
N VAL A 36 10.55 -9.24 0.11
CA VAL A 36 9.25 -9.01 -0.54
C VAL A 36 8.07 -9.09 0.42
N ARG A 37 8.26 -9.63 1.63
CA ARG A 37 7.22 -9.68 2.67
C ARG A 37 7.25 -8.46 3.59
N PHE A 38 8.39 -7.78 3.73
CA PHE A 38 8.53 -6.61 4.60
C PHE A 38 7.49 -5.54 4.25
N ARG A 39 6.79 -5.05 5.27
CA ARG A 39 5.69 -4.08 5.14
C ARG A 39 5.71 -3.01 6.22
N LYS A 40 5.72 -3.43 7.51
CA LYS A 40 5.42 -2.56 8.64
C LYS A 40 6.36 -1.36 8.81
N GLY A 41 7.62 -1.46 8.38
CA GLY A 41 8.57 -0.34 8.44
C GLY A 41 8.44 0.68 7.30
N TYR A 42 7.61 0.41 6.29
CA TYR A 42 7.36 1.37 5.22
C TYR A 42 6.32 2.42 5.61
N ALA A 43 6.61 3.68 5.31
CA ALA A 43 5.67 4.79 5.54
C ALA A 43 4.33 4.57 4.81
N THR A 44 4.38 4.04 3.58
CA THR A 44 3.20 3.75 2.77
C THR A 44 2.81 2.27 2.74
N GLN A 45 3.37 1.48 3.68
CA GLN A 45 3.02 0.08 3.91
C GLN A 45 3.04 -0.75 2.60
N ASP A 46 1.86 -1.17 2.14
CA ASP A 46 1.72 -2.03 0.96
C ASP A 46 2.15 -1.36 -0.35
N ILE A 47 2.01 -0.03 -0.48
CA ILE A 47 2.40 0.67 -1.71
C ILE A 47 3.91 0.58 -1.92
N GLN A 48 4.71 0.88 -0.90
CA GLN A 48 6.16 0.73 -0.98
C GLN A 48 6.57 -0.75 -1.08
N ARG A 49 5.86 -1.67 -0.41
CA ARG A 49 6.10 -3.11 -0.57
C ARG A 49 5.91 -3.55 -2.02
N THR A 50 4.84 -3.11 -2.69
CA THR A 50 4.59 -3.37 -4.11
C THR A 50 5.70 -2.80 -5.00
N GLN A 51 6.19 -1.60 -4.72
CA GLN A 51 7.32 -1.02 -5.47
C GLN A 51 8.60 -1.87 -5.32
N VAL A 52 8.91 -2.33 -4.11
CA VAL A 52 10.08 -3.20 -3.88
C VAL A 52 9.89 -4.56 -4.55
N GLN A 53 8.69 -5.13 -4.53
CA GLN A 53 8.35 -6.36 -5.25
C GLN A 53 8.55 -6.20 -6.76
N GLN A 54 8.11 -5.08 -7.36
CA GLN A 54 8.33 -4.77 -8.77
C GLN A 54 9.83 -4.67 -9.10
N GLN A 55 10.60 -3.96 -8.27
CA GLN A 55 12.06 -3.88 -8.43
C GLN A 55 12.72 -5.26 -8.33
N PHE A 56 12.28 -6.09 -7.38
CA PHE A 56 12.79 -7.45 -7.19
C PHE A 56 12.49 -8.32 -8.41
N LEU A 57 11.27 -8.30 -8.93
CA LEU A 57 10.89 -9.03 -10.15
C LEU A 57 11.69 -8.56 -11.36
N LYS A 58 11.94 -7.25 -11.51
CA LYS A 58 12.81 -6.69 -12.55
C LYS A 58 14.25 -7.21 -12.43
N ALA A 59 14.80 -7.24 -11.23
CA ALA A 59 16.14 -7.78 -10.98
C ALA A 59 16.22 -9.30 -11.21
N LEU A 60 15.21 -10.05 -10.78
CA LEU A 60 15.10 -11.48 -11.00
C LEU A 60 15.02 -11.81 -12.50
N ALA A 61 14.17 -11.09 -13.24
CA ALA A 61 14.03 -11.26 -14.68
C ALA A 61 15.37 -11.00 -15.40
N LYS A 62 16.08 -9.91 -15.06
CA LYS A 62 17.42 -9.62 -15.59
C LYS A 62 18.44 -10.72 -15.30
N GLN A 63 18.40 -11.31 -14.10
CA GLN A 63 19.30 -12.39 -13.72
C GLN A 63 19.00 -13.68 -14.49
N CYS A 64 17.72 -14.08 -14.54
CA CYS A 64 17.26 -15.27 -15.25
C CYS A 64 17.44 -15.17 -16.77
N LEU A 65 17.40 -13.96 -17.34
CA LEU A 65 17.50 -13.73 -18.78
C LEU A 65 18.83 -13.07 -19.16
N SER A 66 19.87 -13.22 -18.34
CA SER A 66 21.23 -12.84 -18.73
C SER A 66 21.78 -13.80 -19.78
N VAL A 67 22.76 -13.36 -20.57
CA VAL A 67 23.34 -14.13 -21.70
C VAL A 67 23.81 -15.53 -21.29
N GLY A 68 24.33 -15.69 -20.07
CA GLY A 68 24.78 -16.97 -19.53
C GLY A 68 23.65 -17.94 -19.14
N SER A 69 22.43 -17.44 -19.01
CA SER A 69 21.25 -18.20 -18.59
C SER A 69 20.40 -18.71 -19.78
N LEU A 70 20.70 -18.29 -21.01
CA LEU A 70 19.95 -18.69 -22.22
C LEU A 70 19.92 -20.21 -22.42
N THR A 71 21.02 -20.90 -22.11
CA THR A 71 21.10 -22.36 -22.20
C THR A 71 20.26 -23.07 -21.14
N LYS A 72 19.85 -22.37 -20.09
CA LYS A 72 19.09 -22.89 -18.93
C LYS A 72 17.61 -22.52 -18.96
N ILE A 73 17.13 -21.87 -20.02
CA ILE A 73 15.74 -21.38 -20.09
C ILE A 73 14.71 -22.51 -19.97
N GLY A 74 15.04 -23.70 -20.48
CA GLY A 74 14.22 -24.91 -20.31
C GLY A 74 14.19 -25.39 -18.86
N GLU A 75 15.35 -25.47 -18.20
CA GLU A 75 15.45 -25.83 -16.78
C GLU A 75 14.66 -24.86 -15.89
N PHE A 76 14.72 -23.56 -16.16
CA PHE A 76 13.92 -22.56 -15.45
C PHE A 76 12.42 -22.75 -15.67
N ALA A 77 12.00 -23.07 -16.90
CA ALA A 77 10.61 -23.34 -17.20
C ALA A 77 10.10 -24.60 -16.47
N ASP A 78 10.93 -25.64 -16.36
CA ASP A 78 10.61 -26.88 -15.64
C ASP A 78 10.48 -26.63 -14.13
N ILE A 79 11.44 -25.93 -13.52
CA ILE A 79 11.37 -25.52 -12.11
C ILE A 79 10.12 -24.68 -11.87
N PHE A 80 9.84 -23.70 -12.75
CA PHE A 80 8.65 -22.86 -12.60
C PHE A 80 7.36 -23.68 -12.69
N ALA A 81 7.28 -24.64 -13.62
CA ALA A 81 6.13 -25.53 -13.75
C ALA A 81 5.94 -26.44 -12.51
N GLU A 82 7.02 -26.82 -11.83
CA GLU A 82 6.98 -27.65 -10.63
C GLU A 82 6.47 -26.87 -9.40
N TYR A 83 6.90 -25.62 -9.24
CA TYR A 83 6.65 -24.84 -8.01
C TYR A 83 5.58 -23.74 -8.16
N VAL A 84 5.10 -23.46 -9.38
CA VAL A 84 4.11 -22.41 -9.64
C VAL A 84 2.90 -22.96 -10.37
N THR A 85 1.71 -22.76 -9.78
CA THR A 85 0.44 -23.03 -10.45
C THR A 85 0.22 -22.02 -11.58
N THR A 86 0.22 -22.50 -12.82
CA THR A 86 0.04 -21.66 -14.02
C THR A 86 -0.76 -22.41 -15.10
N SER A 87 -1.42 -21.65 -15.97
CA SER A 87 -2.07 -22.18 -17.17
C SER A 87 -1.13 -22.21 -18.39
N LEU A 88 0.08 -21.66 -18.26
CA LEU A 88 1.09 -21.69 -19.31
C LEU A 88 1.71 -23.07 -19.42
N THR A 89 1.80 -23.61 -20.64
CA THR A 89 2.62 -24.80 -20.87
C THR A 89 4.11 -24.46 -20.79
N THR A 90 4.98 -25.45 -20.57
CA THR A 90 6.44 -25.27 -20.66
C THR A 90 6.85 -24.65 -21.99
N GLY A 91 6.19 -25.04 -23.10
CA GLY A 91 6.42 -24.46 -24.42
C GLY A 91 6.09 -22.96 -24.50
N ASN A 92 4.97 -22.53 -23.90
CA ASN A 92 4.62 -21.11 -23.79
C ASN A 92 5.69 -20.34 -23.01
N MET A 93 6.14 -20.87 -21.88
CA MET A 93 7.14 -20.20 -21.03
C MET A 93 8.50 -20.06 -21.73
N VAL A 94 8.96 -21.11 -22.40
CA VAL A 94 10.21 -21.06 -23.19
C VAL A 94 10.09 -20.04 -24.33
N TRP A 95 8.93 -19.97 -24.99
CA TRP A 95 8.69 -18.99 -26.04
C TRP A 95 8.72 -17.56 -25.49
N PHE A 96 7.95 -17.24 -24.45
CA PHE A 96 7.94 -15.91 -23.82
C PHE A 96 9.32 -15.52 -23.28
N GLY A 97 10.05 -16.45 -22.67
CA GLY A 97 11.40 -16.18 -22.18
C GLY A 97 12.37 -15.79 -23.30
N LYS A 98 12.24 -16.40 -24.49
CA LYS A 98 13.03 -16.03 -25.68
C LYS A 98 12.67 -14.65 -26.22
N GLU A 99 11.39 -14.30 -26.26
CA GLU A 99 10.96 -12.96 -26.68
C GLU A 99 11.45 -11.89 -25.69
N LEU A 100 11.33 -12.16 -24.39
CA LEU A 100 11.80 -11.27 -23.34
C LEU A 100 13.31 -11.00 -23.40
N LEU A 101 14.12 -11.97 -23.84
CA LEU A 101 15.56 -11.77 -24.06
C LEU A 101 15.90 -10.73 -25.14
N ALA A 102 14.99 -10.50 -26.09
CA ALA A 102 15.15 -9.47 -27.10
C ALA A 102 14.75 -8.08 -26.60
N CYS A 103 14.09 -7.99 -25.44
CA CYS A 103 13.65 -6.73 -24.85
C CYS A 103 14.76 -6.05 -24.04
N ASP A 104 14.73 -4.73 -24.01
CA ASP A 104 15.54 -3.95 -23.07
C ASP A 104 14.87 -3.92 -21.68
N PHE A 105 15.45 -4.65 -20.74
CA PHE A 105 14.96 -4.67 -19.37
C PHE A 105 15.17 -3.35 -18.64
N ASP A 106 16.07 -2.46 -19.06
CA ASP A 106 16.17 -1.14 -18.45
C ASP A 106 14.92 -0.33 -18.73
N SER A 107 14.35 -0.45 -19.93
CA SER A 107 13.08 0.16 -20.34
C SER A 107 11.81 -0.48 -19.76
N MET A 108 11.91 -1.63 -19.07
CA MET A 108 10.74 -2.30 -18.48
C MET A 108 10.04 -1.38 -17.47
N GLN A 109 8.77 -1.13 -17.72
CA GLN A 109 7.89 -0.32 -16.87
C GLN A 109 7.09 -1.20 -15.92
N CYS A 110 6.92 -0.73 -14.69
CA CYS A 110 5.97 -1.27 -13.73
C CYS A 110 5.07 -0.13 -13.28
N CYS A 111 3.78 -0.42 -13.13
CA CYS A 111 2.79 0.56 -12.70
C CYS A 111 2.06 0.02 -11.47
N THR A 112 1.75 0.90 -10.53
CA THR A 112 0.87 0.60 -9.40
C THR A 112 -0.45 1.31 -9.65
N ALA A 113 -1.56 0.56 -9.59
CA ALA A 113 -2.88 1.14 -9.75
C ALA A 113 -3.14 2.15 -8.62
N GLU A 114 -3.49 3.38 -9.00
CA GLU A 114 -3.70 4.48 -8.05
C GLU A 114 -5.10 4.42 -7.42
N GLY A 115 -5.16 4.74 -6.13
CA GLY A 115 -6.37 4.76 -5.32
C GLY A 115 -6.13 5.46 -3.99
N GLU A 116 -7.05 5.24 -3.05
CA GLU A 116 -6.94 5.78 -1.68
C GLU A 116 -7.35 4.76 -0.63
N GLY A 117 -6.85 4.94 0.59
CA GLY A 117 -7.28 4.14 1.73
C GLY A 117 -8.69 4.53 2.16
N ALA A 118 -9.61 3.57 2.17
CA ALA A 118 -10.98 3.77 2.62
C ALA A 118 -11.32 2.82 3.77
N MET A 119 -11.85 3.35 4.87
CA MET A 119 -12.39 2.54 5.96
C MET A 119 -13.90 2.39 5.76
N ILE A 120 -14.32 1.19 5.35
CA ILE A 120 -15.74 0.88 5.10
C ILE A 120 -16.19 -0.18 6.11
N ASN A 121 -17.17 0.15 6.94
CA ASN A 121 -17.73 -0.75 7.96
C ASN A 121 -16.68 -1.41 8.87
N GLY A 122 -15.62 -0.68 9.23
CA GLY A 122 -14.53 -1.16 10.10
C GLY A 122 -13.45 -1.98 9.40
N ALA A 123 -13.51 -2.15 8.07
CA ALA A 123 -12.49 -2.81 7.28
C ALA A 123 -11.77 -1.81 6.35
N ALA A 124 -10.48 -2.02 6.15
CA ALA A 124 -9.65 -1.21 5.25
C ALA A 124 -9.75 -1.72 3.80
N TYR A 125 -10.01 -0.81 2.87
CA TYR A 125 -10.06 -1.03 1.44
C TYR A 125 -9.14 -0.06 0.71
N TYR A 126 -8.84 -0.36 -0.55
CA TYR A 126 -8.10 0.51 -1.46
C TYR A 126 -8.85 0.64 -2.79
N PRO A 127 -10.00 1.36 -2.82
CA PRO A 127 -10.70 1.66 -4.07
C PRO A 127 -9.80 2.44 -5.04
N LEU A 128 -9.98 2.21 -6.34
CA LEU A 128 -9.09 2.73 -7.37
C LEU A 128 -9.73 3.91 -8.11
N TYR A 129 -8.90 4.86 -8.52
CA TYR A 129 -9.32 5.95 -9.38
C TYR A 129 -9.47 5.46 -10.82
N ALA A 130 -10.71 5.31 -11.30
CA ALA A 130 -10.99 4.79 -12.64
C ALA A 130 -10.31 5.59 -13.76
N GLY A 131 -10.25 6.92 -13.65
CA GLY A 131 -9.58 7.78 -14.62
C GLY A 131 -8.07 7.53 -14.70
N ARG A 132 -7.39 7.46 -13.55
CA ARG A 132 -5.94 7.21 -13.46
C ARG A 132 -5.57 5.80 -13.94
N LEU A 133 -6.42 4.82 -13.61
CA LEU A 133 -6.29 3.47 -14.14
C LEU A 133 -6.42 3.46 -15.67
N LEU A 134 -7.40 4.19 -16.23
CA LEU A 134 -7.61 4.29 -17.67
C LEU A 134 -6.41 4.93 -18.38
N GLU A 135 -5.84 5.99 -17.79
CA GLU A 135 -4.63 6.64 -18.30
C GLU A 135 -3.45 5.66 -18.33
N THR A 136 -3.23 4.93 -17.23
CA THR A 136 -2.16 3.92 -17.13
C THR A 136 -2.34 2.81 -18.15
N VAL A 137 -3.56 2.28 -18.30
CA VAL A 137 -3.87 1.23 -19.28
C VAL A 137 -3.63 1.73 -20.70
N ASN A 138 -4.09 2.92 -21.05
CA ASN A 138 -3.88 3.49 -22.38
C ASN A 138 -2.41 3.79 -22.69
N ALA A 139 -1.64 4.23 -21.70
CA ALA A 139 -0.23 4.56 -21.89
C ALA A 139 0.67 3.33 -21.96
N CYS A 140 0.42 2.31 -21.12
CA CYS A 140 1.39 1.23 -20.89
C CYS A 140 0.93 -0.14 -21.42
N PHE A 141 -0.38 -0.35 -21.59
CA PHE A 141 -0.93 -1.70 -21.82
C PHE A 141 -1.89 -1.81 -23.00
N ASN A 142 -2.23 -0.70 -23.67
CA ASN A 142 -3.19 -0.72 -24.77
C ASN A 142 -2.55 -1.28 -26.05
N PRO A 143 -2.99 -2.45 -26.54
CA PRO A 143 -2.44 -3.06 -27.75
C PRO A 143 -3.10 -2.53 -29.03
N TYR A 144 -4.07 -1.62 -28.93
CA TYR A 144 -4.88 -1.12 -30.04
C TYR A 144 -4.45 0.29 -30.47
N ASP A 145 -4.76 0.64 -31.72
CA ASP A 145 -4.50 1.97 -32.28
C ASP A 145 -5.51 3.04 -31.83
N ALA A 146 -6.49 2.67 -31.00
CA ALA A 146 -7.52 3.56 -30.48
C ALA A 146 -7.55 3.50 -28.94
N PRO A 147 -7.84 4.63 -28.26
CA PRO A 147 -7.94 4.65 -26.80
C PRO A 147 -9.05 3.73 -26.28
N ILE A 148 -8.72 2.96 -25.23
CA ILE A 148 -9.71 2.29 -24.38
C ILE A 148 -10.52 3.36 -23.65
N THR A 149 -11.82 3.13 -23.52
CA THR A 149 -12.75 4.08 -22.89
C THR A 149 -13.18 3.61 -21.51
N SER A 150 -13.68 4.53 -20.68
CA SER A 150 -14.11 4.24 -19.30
C SER A 150 -15.22 3.19 -19.22
N GLY A 151 -16.07 3.05 -20.25
CA GLY A 151 -17.11 2.02 -20.31
C GLY A 151 -16.58 0.58 -20.36
N SER A 152 -15.29 0.40 -20.65
CA SER A 152 -14.61 -0.91 -20.62
C SER A 152 -13.99 -1.23 -19.25
N LEU A 153 -13.99 -0.28 -18.31
CA LEU A 153 -13.45 -0.50 -16.97
C LEU A 153 -14.55 -0.99 -16.03
N ASN A 154 -14.26 -2.06 -15.30
CA ASN A 154 -15.05 -2.53 -14.17
C ASN A 154 -14.18 -2.46 -12.91
N VAL A 155 -14.35 -1.41 -12.13
CA VAL A 155 -13.53 -1.12 -10.95
C VAL A 155 -14.37 -0.47 -9.86
N VAL A 156 -14.06 -0.77 -8.61
CA VAL A 156 -14.67 -0.11 -7.44
C VAL A 156 -13.96 1.23 -7.22
N THR A 157 -14.69 2.30 -7.48
CA THR A 157 -14.25 3.68 -7.24
C THR A 157 -14.46 4.08 -5.78
N PRO A 158 -13.78 5.13 -5.28
CA PRO A 158 -14.02 5.63 -3.92
C PRO A 158 -15.48 5.97 -3.66
N GLU A 159 -16.15 6.64 -4.60
CA GLU A 159 -17.57 6.99 -4.47
C GLU A 159 -18.45 5.74 -4.32
N GLN A 160 -18.18 4.70 -5.10
CA GLN A 160 -18.88 3.42 -4.98
C GLN A 160 -18.55 2.71 -3.67
N ALA A 161 -17.29 2.75 -3.22
CA ALA A 161 -16.88 2.13 -1.97
C ALA A 161 -17.59 2.78 -0.77
N TYR A 162 -17.61 4.11 -0.69
CA TYR A 162 -18.28 4.85 0.38
C TYR A 162 -19.80 4.68 0.38
N ALA A 163 -20.41 4.38 -0.77
CA ALA A 163 -21.84 4.04 -0.83
C ALA A 163 -22.21 2.76 -0.06
N TYR A 164 -21.24 1.89 0.29
CA TYR A 164 -21.46 0.72 1.13
C TYR A 164 -21.35 0.99 2.63
N GLN A 165 -21.00 2.22 3.03
CA GLN A 165 -20.92 2.59 4.43
C GLN A 165 -22.32 2.51 5.07
N LYS A 166 -22.44 1.76 6.16
CA LYS A 166 -23.68 1.73 6.93
C LYS A 166 -23.93 3.09 7.55
N ALA A 167 -25.20 3.50 7.57
CA ALA A 167 -25.59 4.65 8.36
C ALA A 167 -25.19 4.40 9.83
N PRO A 168 -24.75 5.45 10.55
CA PRO A 168 -24.55 5.32 11.99
C PRO A 168 -25.86 4.85 12.63
N ASP A 169 -25.74 4.05 13.70
CA ASP A 169 -26.90 3.70 14.50
C ASP A 169 -27.57 5.01 14.99
N PRO A 170 -28.91 5.08 15.00
CA PRO A 170 -29.59 6.25 15.54
C PRO A 170 -29.11 6.48 16.97
N GLU A 171 -28.79 7.74 17.27
CA GLU A 171 -28.35 8.15 18.60
C GLU A 171 -29.39 7.67 19.63
N PRO A 172 -28.99 7.03 20.74
CA PRO A 172 -29.95 6.57 21.74
C PRO A 172 -30.78 7.76 22.20
N GLU A 173 -32.11 7.63 22.12
CA GLU A 173 -33.01 8.69 22.59
C GLU A 173 -32.63 9.00 24.05
N ALA A 174 -32.28 10.27 24.30
CA ALA A 174 -32.00 10.73 25.64
C ALA A 174 -33.22 10.37 26.52
N PRO A 175 -33.03 9.79 27.71
CA PRO A 175 -34.15 9.53 28.60
C PRO A 175 -34.88 10.84 28.84
N GLU A 176 -36.20 10.84 28.63
CA GLU A 176 -37.06 12.00 28.93
C GLU A 176 -36.78 12.43 30.37
N GLU A 177 -36.29 13.67 30.55
CA GLU A 177 -36.16 14.27 31.87
C GLU A 177 -37.54 14.25 32.55
N PRO A 178 -37.67 13.74 33.78
CA PRO A 178 -38.95 13.78 34.47
C PRO A 178 -39.36 15.25 34.66
N GLU A 179 -40.60 15.58 34.27
CA GLU A 179 -41.18 16.90 34.45
C GLU A 179 -40.99 17.37 35.91
N GLN A 180 -40.30 18.49 36.08
CA GLN A 180 -40.18 19.15 37.38
C GLN A 180 -41.56 19.63 37.83
N THR A 181 -42.09 19.02 38.89
CA THR A 181 -43.21 19.57 39.64
C THR A 181 -42.75 20.79 40.44
N ASP A 182 -43.25 21.97 40.06
CA ASP A 182 -43.16 23.21 40.81
C ASP A 182 -43.77 23.05 42.22
N GLU A 183 -43.01 23.34 43.28
CA GLU A 183 -43.55 23.81 44.56
C GLU A 183 -42.56 24.79 45.27
N PRO A 184 -43.09 25.71 46.11
CA PRO A 184 -42.62 27.10 46.19
C PRO A 184 -41.50 27.39 47.21
N GLN A 185 -40.81 28.50 46.95
CA GLN A 185 -39.73 29.11 47.75
C GLN A 185 -40.19 29.62 49.12
N ASP A 186 -39.43 29.30 50.18
CA ASP A 186 -39.27 30.19 51.35
C ASP A 186 -37.91 29.99 52.05
N ALA A 187 -37.31 31.15 52.39
CA ALA A 187 -35.94 31.53 52.82
C ALA A 187 -35.35 30.88 54.11
N PRO A 188 -34.16 31.27 54.67
CA PRO A 188 -33.11 32.24 54.25
C PRO A 188 -31.62 31.74 54.32
N GLU A 189 -30.71 32.55 53.77
CA GLU A 189 -29.23 32.42 53.81
C GLU A 189 -28.59 32.77 55.17
N GLU A 190 -27.44 32.15 55.50
CA GLU A 190 -26.27 32.79 56.15
C GLU A 190 -25.00 31.89 56.10
N PRO A 191 -23.78 32.45 56.31
CA PRO A 191 -22.59 32.13 55.50
C PRO A 191 -21.47 31.33 56.22
N GLY A 192 -20.47 30.85 55.45
CA GLY A 192 -19.14 30.49 55.98
C GLY A 192 -18.30 29.52 55.11
N ASP A 193 -17.22 30.03 54.54
CA ASP A 193 -16.05 29.31 53.96
C ASP A 193 -15.02 29.02 55.10
N PRO A 194 -13.88 28.29 54.96
CA PRO A 194 -13.33 27.49 53.85
C PRO A 194 -12.74 26.10 54.26
N ASP A 195 -12.40 25.23 53.30
CA ASP A 195 -11.09 24.53 53.20
C ASP A 195 -11.02 23.55 52.01
N GLU A 196 -9.91 23.60 51.28
CA GLU A 196 -9.49 22.75 50.16
C GLU A 196 -8.83 21.44 50.68
N PRO A 197 -8.65 20.35 49.90
CA PRO A 197 -7.59 20.32 48.88
C PRO A 197 -7.86 19.54 47.57
N GLN A 198 -7.29 20.12 46.51
CA GLN A 198 -6.85 19.66 45.19
C GLN A 198 -6.52 18.17 44.97
N GLU A 199 -6.79 17.67 43.74
CA GLU A 199 -5.91 16.75 42.95
C GLU A 199 -6.21 16.95 41.43
N PRO A 200 -5.23 16.73 40.53
CA PRO A 200 -5.18 17.37 39.21
C PRO A 200 -5.61 16.46 38.06
N GLY A 201 -6.07 17.07 36.95
CA GLY A 201 -6.34 16.36 35.71
C GLY A 201 -6.45 17.31 34.52
N ALA A 202 -5.32 17.92 34.13
CA ALA A 202 -5.20 18.58 32.83
C ALA A 202 -4.79 17.54 31.79
N SER A 203 -5.63 17.34 30.78
CA SER A 203 -5.26 16.70 29.52
C SER A 203 -5.38 17.75 28.42
N GLU A 204 -4.25 18.16 27.85
CA GLU A 204 -4.13 19.05 26.70
C GLU A 204 -4.67 18.39 25.41
N PRO A 205 -5.10 19.19 24.41
CA PRO A 205 -5.54 18.67 23.12
C PRO A 205 -4.34 18.33 22.23
N THR A 206 -4.44 17.19 21.53
CA THR A 206 -3.43 16.68 20.60
C THR A 206 -3.28 17.61 19.38
N GLU A 207 -2.04 18.01 19.08
CA GLU A 207 -1.69 18.79 17.89
C GLU A 207 -1.79 17.95 16.59
N ASP A 208 -2.24 18.62 15.53
CA ASP A 208 -2.37 18.15 14.15
C ASP A 208 -0.99 17.88 13.51
N PRO A 209 -0.71 16.67 12.96
CA PRO A 209 0.63 16.32 12.50
C PRO A 209 1.00 16.82 11.09
N PHE A 210 0.21 17.70 10.47
CA PHE A 210 0.52 18.22 9.13
C PHE A 210 0.56 19.76 9.06
N PRO A 211 1.71 20.40 9.36
CA PRO A 211 2.00 21.69 8.77
C PRO A 211 2.39 21.50 7.30
N ASP A 212 1.60 22.14 6.45
CA ASP A 212 1.72 22.25 5.00
C ASP A 212 3.15 22.61 4.52
N GLY A 213 3.63 21.99 3.43
CA GLY A 213 4.70 22.59 2.61
C GLY A 213 6.04 21.86 2.37
N THR A 214 6.12 20.53 2.27
CA THR A 214 7.32 19.87 1.67
C THR A 214 7.08 19.50 0.20
N VAL A 215 7.37 20.46 -0.67
CA VAL A 215 7.61 20.25 -2.11
C VAL A 215 8.91 19.45 -2.24
N TRP A 216 8.85 18.24 -2.77
CA TRP A 216 10.03 17.49 -3.15
C TRP A 216 10.55 18.01 -4.49
N GLU A 217 11.77 18.55 -4.51
CA GLU A 217 12.47 18.98 -5.73
C GLU A 217 12.90 17.76 -6.56
N GLU A 218 12.60 17.79 -7.86
CA GLU A 218 13.07 16.82 -8.85
C GLU A 218 14.58 16.96 -9.06
N PRO A 219 15.37 15.87 -9.18
CA PRO A 219 16.76 16.00 -9.58
C PRO A 219 16.88 16.39 -11.06
N ASP A 220 17.59 17.49 -11.29
CA ASP A 220 18.02 18.03 -12.58
C ASP A 220 18.51 16.93 -13.55
N THR A 221 17.81 16.77 -14.67
CA THR A 221 18.24 15.94 -15.80
C THR A 221 18.79 16.82 -16.92
N ASP A 222 19.88 17.52 -16.62
CA ASP A 222 20.73 18.14 -17.64
C ASP A 222 22.17 17.67 -17.49
N GLN A 223 22.46 16.49 -18.05
CA GLN A 223 23.79 16.18 -18.57
C GLN A 223 23.66 15.61 -19.99
N LYS A 224 23.68 16.53 -20.95
CA LYS A 224 24.13 16.22 -22.31
C LYS A 224 25.60 15.81 -22.25
N GLY A 225 25.87 14.64 -22.80
CA GLY A 225 27.23 14.17 -23.01
C GLY A 225 28.01 15.04 -23.99
N THR A 226 29.31 15.11 -23.73
CA THR A 226 30.42 14.90 -24.68
C THR A 226 31.60 14.35 -23.91
#